data_AF-A0A2R8A7E7-F1
#
_entry.id   AF-A0A2R8A7E7-F1
#
_cell.length_a   1.000
_cell.length_b   1.000
_cell.length_c   1.000
_cell.angle_alpha   90.00
_cell.angle_beta   90.00
_cell.angle_gamma   90.00
#
_symmetry.space_group_name_H-M   'P 1'
#
loop_
_entity.id
_entity.type
_entity.pdbx_description
1 polymer ?
#
loop_
_entity_poly.entity_id
_entity_poly.type
_entity_poly.pdbx_seq_one_letter_code
_entity_poly.pdbx_strand_id
1 'polypeptide(L)'
;MLDWLLGPIDPSRAHEVGVHLSWHARTMVIAWGVLAPMGVIAARFFKVLPWQNWPQELDNRAWWNSHRLAQYSAMALALVGLWLIRSNPDPILSLTPSAFLHRILGYAMLALALLQAVSGWLRGTKGGPMDTRLRGDHYDMTPRRLLFERVHKTNGYLALSLAALSILTGLWQANAPRWMWVGIMLWWVALIALVVYLQRKRRPVTTYEAIWGPDPTHPGNRLG
;
A
#
# COMPACT_ATOMS: atom_id res chain seq x y z
N MET A 1 -3.14 35.05 5.30
CA MET A 1 -2.44 33.73 5.26
C MET A 1 -3.42 32.57 5.11
N LEU A 2 -4.51 32.55 5.88
CA LEU A 2 -5.57 31.53 5.75
C LEU A 2 -6.22 31.52 4.35
N ASP A 3 -6.49 32.70 3.77
CA ASP A 3 -7.12 32.81 2.44
C ASP A 3 -6.25 32.20 1.33
N TRP A 4 -4.92 32.34 1.44
CA TRP A 4 -3.99 31.73 0.49
C TRP A 4 -4.05 30.19 0.54
N LEU A 5 -4.15 29.63 1.76
CA LEU A 5 -4.26 28.19 1.99
C LEU A 5 -5.57 27.62 1.45
N LEU A 6 -6.67 28.35 1.64
CA LEU A 6 -8.02 27.95 1.19
C LEU A 6 -8.23 28.18 -0.31
N GLY A 7 -7.47 29.06 -0.94
CA GLY A 7 -7.53 29.29 -2.38
C GLY A 7 -7.01 28.11 -3.21
N PRO A 8 -7.52 27.92 -4.44
CA PRO A 8 -7.09 26.88 -5.36
C PRO A 8 -5.60 27.03 -5.74
N ILE A 9 -4.95 25.91 -6.07
CA ILE A 9 -3.53 25.93 -6.49
C ILE A 9 -3.34 26.76 -7.77
N ASP A 10 -4.27 26.65 -8.72
CA ASP A 10 -4.34 27.44 -9.93
C ASP A 10 -5.46 28.48 -9.79
N PRO A 11 -5.12 29.78 -9.68
CA PRO A 11 -6.10 30.85 -9.49
C PRO A 11 -6.97 31.10 -10.73
N SER A 12 -6.60 30.57 -11.90
CA SER A 12 -7.38 30.73 -13.14
C SER A 12 -8.55 29.76 -13.27
N ARG A 13 -8.63 28.75 -12.40
CA ARG A 13 -9.68 27.73 -12.39
C ARG A 13 -10.41 27.77 -11.05
N ALA A 14 -11.70 27.48 -11.04
CA ALA A 14 -12.45 27.29 -9.81
C ALA A 14 -12.11 25.92 -9.17
N HIS A 15 -12.23 25.81 -7.84
CA HIS A 15 -12.26 24.53 -7.14
C HIS A 15 -13.71 24.05 -7.04
N GLU A 16 -14.24 23.51 -8.13
CA GLU A 16 -15.62 23.02 -8.20
C GLU A 16 -15.62 21.49 -8.11
N VAL A 17 -15.93 20.97 -6.92
CA VAL A 17 -15.99 19.52 -6.68
C VAL A 17 -17.39 19.10 -6.23
N GLY A 18 -18.06 18.33 -7.09
CA GLY A 18 -19.34 17.71 -6.75
C GLY A 18 -19.20 16.64 -5.65
N VAL A 19 -20.33 16.23 -5.08
CA VAL A 19 -20.39 15.26 -3.97
C VAL A 19 -19.63 13.97 -4.31
N HIS A 20 -19.89 13.38 -5.48
CA HIS A 20 -19.26 12.13 -5.93
C HIS A 20 -17.73 12.25 -6.05
N LEU A 21 -17.25 13.29 -6.75
CA LEU A 21 -15.82 13.54 -6.92
C LEU A 21 -15.12 13.78 -5.57
N SER A 22 -15.76 14.55 -4.69
CA SER A 22 -15.20 14.84 -3.37
C SER A 22 -15.07 13.58 -2.50
N TRP A 23 -16.06 12.68 -2.52
CA TRP A 23 -16.00 11.42 -1.80
C TRP A 23 -15.03 10.43 -2.43
N HIS A 24 -14.97 10.36 -3.77
CA HIS A 24 -13.96 9.59 -4.48
C HIS A 24 -12.55 9.97 -4.02
N ALA A 25 -12.22 11.27 -4.00
CA ALA A 25 -10.92 11.76 -3.57
C ALA A 25 -10.60 11.35 -2.11
N ARG A 26 -11.56 11.53 -1.18
CA ARG A 26 -11.38 11.16 0.24
C ARG A 26 -11.16 9.66 0.42
N THR A 27 -11.96 8.82 -0.21
CA THR A 27 -11.81 7.36 -0.10
C THR A 27 -10.50 6.90 -0.70
N MET A 28 -10.08 7.46 -1.83
CA MET A 28 -8.81 7.13 -2.47
C MET A 28 -7.59 7.59 -1.65
N VAL A 29 -7.63 8.77 -1.03
CA VAL A 29 -6.55 9.24 -0.14
C VAL A 29 -6.45 8.37 1.11
N ILE A 30 -7.57 7.98 1.73
CA ILE A 30 -7.56 7.07 2.89
C ILE A 30 -7.01 5.70 2.47
N ALA A 31 -7.50 5.14 1.36
CA ALA A 31 -7.06 3.83 0.86
C ALA A 31 -5.56 3.80 0.52
N TRP A 32 -5.13 4.71 -0.35
CA TRP A 32 -3.83 4.65 -1.01
C TRP A 32 -2.78 5.56 -0.39
N GLY A 33 -3.20 6.68 0.20
CA GLY A 33 -2.30 7.59 0.91
C GLY A 33 -2.03 7.19 2.36
N VAL A 34 -2.93 6.42 2.99
CA VAL A 34 -2.84 6.07 4.42
C VAL A 34 -2.80 4.57 4.65
N LEU A 35 -3.87 3.84 4.36
CA LEU A 35 -3.99 2.42 4.73
C LEU A 35 -2.94 1.54 4.03
N ALA A 36 -2.80 1.67 2.71
CA ALA A 36 -1.83 0.91 1.93
C ALA A 36 -0.37 1.08 2.44
N PRO A 37 0.17 2.31 2.57
CA PRO A 37 1.54 2.50 3.07
C PRO A 37 1.69 2.06 4.53
N MET A 38 0.72 2.31 5.40
CA MET A 38 0.78 1.86 6.79
C MET A 38 0.80 0.34 6.90
N GLY A 39 0.01 -0.36 6.08
CA GLY A 39 0.04 -1.81 5.98
C GLY A 39 1.39 -2.34 5.50
N VAL A 40 2.05 -1.66 4.56
CA VAL A 40 3.40 -2.02 4.10
C VAL A 40 4.45 -1.79 5.19
N ILE A 41 4.38 -0.68 5.92
CA ILE A 41 5.26 -0.39 7.06
C ILE A 41 5.12 -1.48 8.13
N ALA A 42 3.89 -1.88 8.48
CA ALA A 42 3.62 -2.96 9.41
C ALA A 42 4.29 -4.28 8.97
N ALA A 43 4.07 -4.69 7.71
CA ALA A 43 4.66 -5.92 7.17
C ALA A 43 6.19 -5.85 7.03
N ARG A 44 6.77 -4.66 6.88
CA ARG A 44 8.21 -4.50 6.74
C ARG A 44 8.95 -4.52 8.08
N PHE A 45 8.48 -3.75 9.06
CA PHE A 45 9.24 -3.43 10.28
C PHE A 45 8.70 -4.02 11.57
N PHE A 46 7.49 -4.61 11.56
CA PHE A 46 6.83 -5.10 12.76
C PHE A 46 6.54 -6.59 12.72
N LYS A 47 7.24 -7.36 11.86
CA LYS A 47 7.12 -8.83 11.86
C LYS A 47 7.51 -9.46 13.19
N VAL A 48 8.49 -8.85 13.85
CA VAL A 48 8.87 -9.08 15.24
C VAL A 48 8.60 -7.77 15.98
N LEU A 49 7.82 -7.83 17.06
CA LEU A 49 7.51 -6.64 17.85
C LEU A 49 8.69 -6.28 18.78
N PRO A 50 8.89 -5.00 19.15
CA PRO A 50 10.00 -4.59 20.01
C PRO A 50 10.05 -5.26 21.37
N TRP A 51 8.88 -5.69 21.86
CA TRP A 51 8.70 -6.34 23.15
C TRP A 51 8.55 -7.86 23.03
N GLN A 52 8.64 -8.41 21.81
CA GLN A 52 8.60 -9.86 21.61
C GLN A 52 9.97 -10.45 21.96
N ASN A 53 9.97 -11.54 22.73
CA ASN A 53 11.20 -12.24 23.10
C ASN A 53 11.72 -13.11 21.94
N TRP A 54 12.13 -12.47 20.83
CA TRP A 54 12.64 -13.16 19.65
C TRP A 54 14.13 -13.50 19.83
N PRO A 55 14.60 -14.72 19.49
CA PRO A 55 13.90 -15.75 18.69
C PRO A 55 13.13 -16.82 19.49
N GLN A 56 12.96 -16.70 20.81
CA GLN A 56 12.24 -17.70 21.62
C GLN A 56 10.73 -17.71 21.32
N GLU A 57 10.16 -16.54 21.04
CA GLU A 57 8.78 -16.36 20.58
C GLU A 57 8.78 -16.09 19.06
N LEU A 58 8.09 -16.94 18.31
CA LEU A 58 8.02 -16.90 16.85
C LEU A 58 6.58 -16.69 16.34
N ASP A 59 6.44 -16.34 15.06
CA ASP A 59 5.17 -16.25 14.32
C ASP A 59 4.11 -15.33 14.98
N ASN A 60 4.53 -14.18 15.52
CA ASN A 60 3.57 -13.17 15.94
C ASN A 60 2.74 -12.68 14.74
N ARG A 61 1.41 -12.89 14.77
CA ARG A 61 0.52 -12.59 13.64
C ARG A 61 0.04 -11.13 13.57
N ALA A 62 0.46 -10.27 14.50
CA ALA A 62 0.01 -8.87 14.53
C ALA A 62 0.32 -8.14 13.22
N TRP A 63 1.53 -8.29 12.68
CA TRP A 63 1.89 -7.69 11.39
C TRP A 63 1.06 -8.24 10.24
N TRP A 64 0.79 -9.55 10.24
CA TRP A 64 0.04 -10.22 9.18
C TRP A 64 -1.40 -9.74 9.16
N ASN A 65 -2.04 -9.73 10.33
CA ASN A 65 -3.41 -9.27 10.50
C ASN A 65 -3.54 -7.78 10.16
N SER A 66 -2.61 -6.95 10.64
CA SER A 66 -2.60 -5.51 10.37
C SER A 66 -2.40 -5.21 8.89
N HIS A 67 -1.42 -5.85 8.25
CA HIS A 67 -1.18 -5.72 6.82
C HIS A 67 -2.41 -6.14 6.01
N ARG A 68 -2.93 -7.35 6.26
CA ARG A 68 -4.08 -7.89 5.53
C ARG A 68 -5.33 -7.03 5.72
N LEU A 69 -5.63 -6.60 6.94
CA LEU A 69 -6.76 -5.72 7.22
C LEU A 69 -6.62 -4.40 6.47
N ALA A 70 -5.46 -3.75 6.57
CA ALA A 70 -5.20 -2.50 5.88
C ALA A 70 -5.34 -2.63 4.35
N GLN A 71 -4.78 -3.68 3.74
CA GLN A 71 -4.87 -3.88 2.28
C GLN A 71 -6.28 -4.21 1.81
N TYR A 72 -7.05 -5.03 2.55
CA TYR A 72 -8.44 -5.30 2.18
C TYR A 72 -9.35 -4.10 2.39
N SER A 73 -9.15 -3.33 3.47
CA SER A 73 -9.87 -2.07 3.68
C SER A 73 -9.53 -1.04 2.60
N ALA A 74 -8.26 -0.93 2.20
CA ALA A 74 -7.85 -0.06 1.09
C ALA A 74 -8.49 -0.50 -0.24
N MET A 75 -8.52 -1.80 -0.54
CA MET A 75 -9.20 -2.33 -1.73
C MET A 75 -10.70 -2.01 -1.72
N ALA A 76 -11.39 -2.26 -0.60
CA ALA A 76 -12.82 -1.96 -0.47
C ALA A 76 -13.11 -0.47 -0.70
N LEU A 77 -12.32 0.42 -0.09
CA LEU A 77 -12.45 1.87 -0.29
C LEU A 77 -12.11 2.29 -1.73
N ALA A 78 -11.14 1.65 -2.37
CA ALA A 78 -10.81 1.91 -3.77
C ALA A 78 -11.96 1.50 -4.71
N LEU A 79 -12.64 0.38 -4.44
CA LEU A 79 -13.83 -0.03 -5.18
C LEU A 79 -15.00 0.93 -4.98
N VAL A 80 -15.23 1.41 -3.75
CA VAL A 80 -16.22 2.47 -3.47
C VAL A 80 -15.87 3.75 -4.23
N GLY A 81 -14.61 4.17 -4.21
CA GLY A 81 -14.16 5.35 -4.97
C GLY A 81 -14.33 5.17 -6.48
N LEU A 82 -14.05 3.99 -7.03
CA LEU A 82 -14.31 3.68 -8.44
C LEU A 82 -15.81 3.73 -8.76
N TRP A 83 -16.66 3.17 -7.89
CA TRP A 83 -18.10 3.24 -8.04
C TRP A 83 -18.59 4.69 -8.07
N LEU A 84 -18.14 5.54 -7.15
CA LEU A 84 -18.53 6.96 -7.07
C LEU A 84 -18.23 7.74 -8.36
N ILE A 85 -17.06 7.53 -8.96
CA ILE A 85 -16.69 8.25 -10.20
C ILE A 85 -17.39 7.67 -11.44
N ARG A 86 -17.84 6.41 -11.36
CA ARG A 86 -18.59 5.75 -12.45
C ARG A 86 -20.09 6.00 -12.37
N SER A 87 -20.65 6.24 -11.19
CA SER A 87 -22.07 6.48 -10.97
C SER A 87 -22.52 7.89 -11.38
N ASN A 88 -21.60 8.83 -11.45
CA ASN A 88 -21.85 10.19 -11.93
C ASN A 88 -20.70 10.64 -12.85
N PRO A 89 -20.64 10.08 -14.08
CA PRO A 89 -19.60 10.45 -15.02
C PRO A 89 -19.83 11.88 -15.49
N ASP A 90 -18.79 12.72 -15.48
CA ASP A 90 -18.87 14.04 -16.09
C ASP A 90 -19.29 13.91 -17.57
N PRO A 91 -20.17 14.80 -18.08
CA PRO A 91 -20.67 14.73 -19.47
C PRO A 91 -19.55 14.86 -20.51
N ILE A 92 -18.37 15.33 -20.10
CA ILE A 92 -17.24 15.62 -20.97
C ILE A 92 -16.12 14.62 -20.68
N LEU A 93 -16.07 13.56 -21.49
CA LEU A 93 -14.98 12.60 -21.56
C LEU A 93 -13.61 13.33 -21.70
N SER A 94 -12.88 13.48 -20.59
CA SER A 94 -11.40 13.55 -20.56
C SER A 94 -10.71 14.47 -21.60
N LEU A 95 -11.14 15.72 -21.75
CA LEU A 95 -10.54 16.61 -22.75
C LEU A 95 -9.13 17.12 -22.39
N THR A 96 -8.70 17.03 -21.13
CA THR A 96 -7.37 17.48 -20.72
C THR A 96 -6.36 16.32 -20.59
N PRO A 97 -5.08 16.53 -20.98
CA PRO A 97 -4.03 15.54 -20.74
C PRO A 97 -3.89 15.13 -19.27
N SER A 98 -4.14 16.04 -18.33
CA SER A 98 -4.08 15.76 -16.89
C SER A 98 -5.16 14.75 -16.45
N ALA A 99 -6.39 14.90 -16.96
CA ALA A 99 -7.49 13.99 -16.66
C ALA A 99 -7.21 12.59 -17.20
N PHE A 100 -6.68 12.52 -18.43
CA PHE A 100 -6.29 11.27 -19.06
C PHE A 100 -5.20 10.54 -18.26
N LEU A 101 -4.16 11.27 -17.84
CA LEU A 101 -3.08 10.70 -17.03
C LEU A 101 -3.59 10.17 -15.69
N HIS A 102 -4.38 10.97 -14.95
CA HIS A 102 -4.96 10.53 -13.68
C HIS A 102 -5.78 9.24 -13.85
N ARG A 103 -6.59 9.15 -14.91
CA ARG A 103 -7.41 7.97 -15.21
C ARG A 103 -6.56 6.73 -15.49
N ILE A 104 -5.51 6.85 -16.32
CA ILE A 104 -4.60 5.73 -16.61
C ILE A 104 -3.89 5.26 -15.33
N LEU A 105 -3.38 6.20 -14.52
CA LEU A 105 -2.75 5.88 -13.25
C LEU A 105 -3.72 5.14 -12.32
N GLY A 106 -4.96 5.62 -12.21
CA GLY A 106 -6.01 4.98 -11.41
C GLY A 106 -6.31 3.54 -11.85
N TYR A 107 -6.50 3.29 -13.15
CA TYR A 107 -6.73 1.93 -13.64
C TYR A 107 -5.51 1.02 -13.49
N ALA A 108 -4.31 1.54 -13.73
CA ALA A 108 -3.08 0.79 -13.51
C ALA A 108 -2.96 0.38 -12.04
N MET A 109 -3.21 1.29 -11.10
CA MET A 109 -3.22 0.97 -9.67
C MET A 109 -4.24 -0.11 -9.31
N LEU A 110 -5.47 -0.03 -9.83
CA LEU A 110 -6.49 -1.06 -9.58
C LEU A 110 -6.07 -2.43 -10.11
N ALA A 111 -5.43 -2.49 -11.29
CA ALA A 111 -4.91 -3.73 -11.84
C ALA A 111 -3.79 -4.30 -10.96
N LEU A 112 -2.84 -3.47 -10.49
CA LEU A 112 -1.79 -3.90 -9.57
C LEU A 112 -2.36 -4.36 -8.22
N ALA A 113 -3.40 -3.68 -7.71
CA ALA A 113 -4.09 -4.06 -6.49
C ALA A 113 -4.74 -5.44 -6.61
N LEU A 114 -5.41 -5.70 -7.73
CA LEU A 114 -6.02 -6.99 -8.03
C LEU A 114 -4.93 -8.08 -8.12
N LEU A 115 -3.83 -7.79 -8.81
CA LEU A 115 -2.68 -8.69 -8.87
C LEU A 115 -2.08 -8.96 -7.48
N GLN A 116 -2.06 -7.99 -6.57
CA GLN A 116 -1.65 -8.21 -5.18
C GLN A 116 -2.60 -9.17 -4.45
N ALA A 117 -3.90 -8.99 -4.59
CA ALA A 117 -4.88 -9.86 -3.94
C ALA A 117 -4.78 -11.30 -4.47
N VAL A 118 -4.78 -11.46 -5.80
CA VAL A 118 -4.68 -12.76 -6.47
C VAL A 118 -3.35 -13.45 -6.15
N SER A 119 -2.22 -12.75 -6.25
CA SER A 119 -0.91 -13.32 -5.87
C SER A 119 -0.89 -13.73 -4.40
N GLY A 120 -1.52 -12.96 -3.51
CA GLY A 120 -1.67 -13.27 -2.10
C GLY A 120 -2.44 -14.57 -1.86
N TRP A 121 -3.45 -14.88 -2.67
CA TRP A 121 -4.19 -16.15 -2.61
C TRP A 121 -3.41 -17.31 -3.23
N LEU A 122 -2.62 -17.06 -4.26
CA LEU A 122 -1.83 -18.06 -4.97
C LEU A 122 -0.44 -18.30 -4.36
N ARG A 123 -0.11 -17.70 -3.20
CA ARG A 123 1.22 -17.68 -2.58
C ARG A 123 1.80 -19.02 -2.11
N GLY A 124 1.03 -20.09 -2.19
CA GLY A 124 1.44 -21.44 -1.76
C GLY A 124 1.13 -21.73 -0.29
N THR A 125 1.43 -22.98 0.10
CA THR A 125 1.24 -23.49 1.47
C THR A 125 2.30 -22.97 2.43
N LYS A 126 1.97 -22.82 3.72
CA LYS A 126 2.92 -22.29 4.73
C LYS A 126 3.95 -23.36 5.12
N GLY A 127 3.50 -24.47 5.69
CA GLY A 127 4.38 -25.53 6.18
C GLY A 127 5.17 -25.14 7.43
N GLY A 128 6.08 -26.03 7.83
CA GLY A 128 7.02 -25.86 8.92
C GLY A 128 6.59 -26.47 10.25
N PRO A 129 7.47 -26.46 11.27
CA PRO A 129 7.28 -27.21 12.52
C PRO A 129 6.03 -26.83 13.33
N MET A 130 5.52 -25.61 13.13
CA MET A 130 4.35 -25.07 13.82
C MET A 130 3.05 -25.15 12.97
N ASP A 131 3.08 -25.82 11.81
CA ASP A 131 1.94 -25.99 10.92
C ASP A 131 1.46 -27.46 10.93
N THR A 132 0.28 -27.71 10.36
CA THR A 132 -0.32 -29.05 10.18
C THR A 132 0.56 -30.01 9.39
N ARG A 133 1.48 -29.50 8.57
CA ARG A 133 2.42 -30.28 7.77
C ARG A 133 3.79 -29.61 7.84
N LEU A 134 4.83 -30.41 8.03
CA LEU A 134 6.20 -29.91 8.09
C LEU A 134 6.65 -29.30 6.75
N ARG A 135 6.25 -29.88 5.63
CA ARG A 135 6.63 -29.41 4.27
C ARG A 135 5.58 -28.47 3.71
N GLY A 136 6.03 -27.47 2.97
CA GLY A 136 5.16 -26.46 2.36
C GLY A 136 5.94 -25.44 1.55
N ASP A 137 5.26 -24.75 0.63
CA ASP A 137 5.89 -23.83 -0.32
C ASP A 137 6.74 -22.75 0.39
N HIS A 138 6.24 -22.21 1.49
CA HIS A 138 6.92 -21.17 2.24
C HIS A 138 8.07 -21.73 3.08
N TYR A 139 7.87 -22.83 3.81
CA TYR A 139 8.94 -23.44 4.62
C TYR A 139 10.10 -23.95 3.77
N ASP A 140 9.79 -24.51 2.60
CA ASP A 140 10.78 -25.09 1.68
C ASP A 140 11.31 -24.07 0.66
N MET A 141 10.75 -22.85 0.67
CA MET A 141 11.07 -21.78 -0.28
C MET A 141 11.06 -22.28 -1.73
N THR A 142 9.97 -22.95 -2.11
CA THR A 142 9.80 -23.49 -3.47
C THR A 142 9.85 -22.39 -4.53
N PRO A 143 10.09 -22.71 -5.82
CA PRO A 143 10.04 -21.72 -6.89
C PRO A 143 8.74 -20.91 -6.91
N ARG A 144 7.60 -21.53 -6.56
CA ARG A 144 6.31 -20.86 -6.39
C ARG A 144 6.38 -19.77 -5.33
N ARG A 145 6.95 -20.06 -4.15
CA ARG A 145 7.10 -19.07 -3.07
C ARG A 145 8.05 -17.96 -3.46
N LEU A 146 9.20 -18.28 -4.04
CA LEU A 146 10.20 -17.31 -4.47
C LEU A 146 9.62 -16.34 -5.51
N LEU A 147 8.89 -16.87 -6.50
CA LEU A 147 8.18 -16.06 -7.48
C LEU A 147 7.13 -15.17 -6.82
N PHE A 148 6.31 -15.73 -5.92
CA PHE A 148 5.33 -14.95 -5.16
C PHE A 148 6.00 -13.79 -4.42
N GLU A 149 7.09 -14.02 -3.68
CA GLU A 149 7.73 -12.96 -2.92
C GLU A 149 8.31 -11.85 -3.81
N ARG A 150 8.89 -12.22 -4.94
CA ARG A 150 9.42 -11.26 -5.91
C ARG A 150 8.29 -10.43 -6.51
N VAL A 151 7.28 -11.09 -7.07
CA VAL A 151 6.13 -10.42 -7.70
C VAL A 151 5.39 -9.55 -6.69
N HIS A 152 5.07 -10.08 -5.51
CA HIS A 152 4.27 -9.39 -4.50
C HIS A 152 4.99 -8.15 -3.94
N LYS A 153 6.31 -8.22 -3.70
CA LYS A 153 7.08 -7.07 -3.22
C LYS A 153 7.24 -6.01 -4.31
N THR A 154 7.65 -6.39 -5.52
CA THR A 154 7.84 -5.44 -6.63
C THR A 154 6.53 -4.75 -7.02
N ASN A 155 5.45 -5.53 -7.15
CA ASN A 155 4.12 -5.01 -7.47
C ASN A 155 3.61 -4.05 -6.38
N GLY A 156 3.86 -4.36 -5.10
CA GLY A 156 3.47 -3.51 -3.98
C GLY A 156 4.16 -2.14 -4.00
N TYR A 157 5.48 -2.11 -4.24
CA TYR A 157 6.20 -0.83 -4.34
C TYR A 157 5.80 -0.04 -5.59
N LEU A 158 5.60 -0.71 -6.72
CA LEU A 158 5.10 -0.06 -7.93
C LEU A 158 3.72 0.58 -7.69
N ALA A 159 2.80 -0.14 -7.04
CA ALA A 159 1.48 0.38 -6.71
C ALA A 159 1.53 1.61 -5.81
N LEU A 160 2.42 1.64 -4.79
CA LEU A 160 2.61 2.82 -3.93
C LEU A 160 3.20 4.02 -4.69
N SER A 161 4.13 3.79 -5.62
CA SER A 161 4.66 4.87 -6.46
C SER A 161 3.58 5.45 -7.38
N LEU A 162 2.77 4.59 -8.02
CA LEU A 162 1.64 5.05 -8.84
C LEU A 162 0.57 5.74 -7.99
N ALA A 163 0.36 5.31 -6.74
CA ALA A 163 -0.54 5.98 -5.80
C ALA A 163 -0.15 7.42 -5.53
N ALA A 164 1.14 7.68 -5.24
CA ALA A 164 1.63 9.03 -5.06
C ALA A 164 1.34 9.89 -6.31
N LEU A 165 1.69 9.40 -7.51
CA LEU A 165 1.44 10.12 -8.77
C LEU A 165 -0.06 10.35 -9.04
N SER A 166 -0.90 9.34 -8.77
CA SER A 166 -2.34 9.42 -8.96
C SER A 166 -2.98 10.46 -8.03
N ILE A 167 -2.53 10.53 -6.77
CA ILE A 167 -2.98 11.56 -5.82
C ILE A 167 -2.60 12.96 -6.34
N LEU A 168 -1.37 13.18 -6.80
CA LEU A 168 -0.94 14.50 -7.29
C LEU A 168 -1.71 14.95 -8.53
N THR A 169 -1.89 14.04 -9.50
CA THR A 169 -2.68 14.32 -10.69
C THR A 169 -4.16 14.52 -10.36
N GLY A 170 -4.69 13.83 -9.35
CA GLY A 170 -6.05 14.03 -8.84
C GLY A 170 -6.24 15.39 -8.15
N LEU A 171 -5.28 15.82 -7.32
CA LEU A 171 -5.29 17.16 -6.72
C LEU A 171 -5.27 18.26 -7.78
N TRP A 172 -4.45 18.09 -8.82
CA TRP A 172 -4.39 19.03 -9.93
C TRP A 172 -5.71 19.09 -10.70
N GLN A 173 -6.30 17.92 -10.97
CA GLN A 173 -7.56 17.80 -11.70
C GLN A 173 -8.71 18.45 -10.93
N ALA A 174 -8.79 18.22 -9.61
CA ALA A 174 -9.76 18.86 -8.74
C ALA A 174 -9.44 20.34 -8.46
N ASN A 175 -8.32 20.87 -8.96
CA ASN A 175 -7.77 22.18 -8.61
C ASN A 175 -7.78 22.42 -7.09
N ALA A 176 -7.27 21.43 -6.35
CA ALA A 176 -7.36 21.37 -4.91
C ALA A 176 -6.72 22.62 -4.25
N PRO A 177 -7.29 23.11 -3.14
CA PRO A 177 -6.71 24.19 -2.35
C PRO A 177 -5.28 23.91 -1.91
N ARG A 178 -4.48 24.97 -1.74
CA ARG A 178 -3.06 24.86 -1.41
C ARG A 178 -2.79 24.07 -0.12
N TRP A 179 -3.68 24.17 0.87
CA TRP A 179 -3.52 23.40 2.11
C TRP A 179 -3.54 21.89 1.89
N MET A 180 -4.31 21.38 0.91
CA MET A 180 -4.37 19.94 0.62
C MET A 180 -3.04 19.44 0.06
N TRP A 181 -2.43 20.22 -0.85
CA TRP A 181 -1.10 19.94 -1.40
C TRP A 181 -0.06 19.88 -0.29
N VAL A 182 -0.01 20.92 0.55
CA VAL A 182 0.93 20.99 1.68
C VAL A 182 0.72 19.83 2.64
N GLY A 183 -0.53 19.56 3.03
CA GLY A 183 -0.87 18.47 3.94
C GLY A 183 -0.45 17.10 3.41
N ILE A 184 -0.73 16.81 2.14
CA ILE A 184 -0.34 15.55 1.50
C ILE A 184 1.18 15.44 1.38
N MET A 185 1.88 16.51 0.99
CA MET A 185 3.35 16.51 0.93
C MET A 185 3.98 16.25 2.29
N LEU A 186 3.54 16.97 3.32
CA LEU A 186 4.02 16.77 4.69
C LEU A 186 3.75 15.35 5.19
N TRP A 187 2.57 14.79 4.88
CA TRP A 187 2.24 13.42 5.22
C TRP A 187 3.17 12.40 4.56
N TRP A 188 3.43 12.50 3.26
CA TRP A 188 4.35 11.61 2.57
C TRP A 188 5.79 11.77 3.06
N VAL A 189 6.24 12.99 3.35
CA VAL A 189 7.53 13.25 4.00
C VAL A 189 7.59 12.57 5.37
N ALA A 190 6.53 12.66 6.18
CA ALA A 190 6.47 11.99 7.47
C ALA A 190 6.54 10.46 7.34
N LEU A 191 5.86 9.87 6.36
CA LEU A 191 5.95 8.43 6.06
C LEU A 191 7.38 8.02 5.67
N ILE A 192 8.04 8.79 4.79
CA ILE A 192 9.42 8.54 4.38
C ILE A 192 10.36 8.66 5.59
N ALA A 193 10.23 9.72 6.39
CA ALA A 193 11.01 9.92 7.60
C ALA A 193 10.83 8.76 8.60
N LEU A 194 9.60 8.29 8.78
CA LEU A 194 9.28 7.13 9.61
C LEU A 194 9.96 5.86 9.08
N VAL A 195 9.91 5.61 7.77
CA VAL A 195 10.59 4.47 7.13
C VAL A 195 12.10 4.56 7.33
N VAL A 196 12.71 5.72 7.13
CA VAL A 196 14.16 5.93 7.34
C VAL A 196 14.53 5.71 8.80
N TYR A 197 13.75 6.26 9.73
CA TYR A 197 13.94 6.07 11.17
C TYR A 197 13.88 4.58 11.54
N LEU A 198 12.82 3.87 11.11
CA LEU A 198 12.65 2.45 11.38
C LEU A 198 13.75 1.61 10.74
N GLN A 199 14.17 1.94 9.51
CA GLN A 199 15.26 1.25 8.81
C GLN A 199 16.61 1.40 9.52
N ARG A 200 16.86 2.53 10.19
CA ARG A 200 18.06 2.75 11.00
C ARG A 200 18.00 2.07 12.37
N LYS A 201 16.82 2.04 12.99
CA LYS A 201 16.64 1.50 14.36
C LYS A 201 16.34 0.01 14.39
N ARG A 202 15.81 -0.56 13.31
CA ARG A 202 15.41 -1.96 13.25
C ARG A 202 15.99 -2.61 12.01
N ARG A 203 16.70 -3.72 12.21
CA ARG A 203 17.04 -4.63 11.12
C ARG A 203 15.74 -5.29 10.64
N PRO A 204 15.35 -5.18 9.35
CA PRO A 204 14.17 -5.86 8.86
C PRO A 204 14.39 -7.37 8.92
N VAL A 205 13.65 -8.04 9.81
CA VAL A 205 13.61 -9.51 9.86
C VAL A 205 12.81 -10.01 8.66
N THR A 206 13.34 -11.04 7.99
CA THR A 206 12.63 -11.65 6.86
C THR A 206 11.34 -12.31 7.36
N THR A 207 10.37 -12.51 6.46
CA THR A 207 9.15 -13.24 6.83
C THR A 207 9.49 -14.66 7.28
N TYR A 208 10.52 -15.27 6.70
CA TYR A 208 10.96 -16.61 7.03
C TYR A 208 11.49 -16.69 8.47
N GLU A 209 12.48 -15.87 8.82
CA GLU A 209 13.06 -15.82 10.17
C GLU A 209 12.06 -15.40 11.24
N ALA A 210 11.09 -14.53 10.91
CA ALA A 210 10.06 -14.14 11.87
C ALA A 210 9.12 -15.30 12.23
N ILE A 211 8.93 -16.26 11.33
CA ILE A 211 8.01 -17.38 11.50
C ILE A 211 8.73 -18.61 12.08
N TRP A 212 9.93 -18.92 11.61
CA TRP A 212 10.64 -20.15 11.97
C TRP A 212 11.95 -19.93 12.73
N GLY A 213 12.38 -18.68 12.89
CA GLY A 213 13.63 -18.34 13.57
C GLY A 213 14.85 -18.33 12.66
N PRO A 214 16.01 -17.90 13.19
CA PRO A 214 17.23 -17.68 12.41
C PRO A 214 18.11 -18.95 12.25
N ASP A 215 17.66 -20.11 12.74
CA ASP A 215 18.48 -21.33 12.73
C ASP A 215 18.83 -21.76 11.28
N PRO A 216 20.12 -21.97 10.97
CA PRO A 216 20.57 -22.33 9.61
C PRO A 216 20.11 -23.72 9.15
N THR A 217 19.61 -24.57 10.04
CA THR A 217 19.02 -25.87 9.67
C THR A 217 17.74 -25.72 8.86
N HIS A 218 17.03 -24.59 8.99
CA HIS A 218 15.83 -24.33 8.21
C HIS A 218 16.15 -24.09 6.73
N PRO A 219 15.44 -24.73 5.78
CA PRO A 219 15.73 -24.63 4.35
C PRO A 219 15.83 -23.20 3.82
N GLY A 220 14.93 -22.30 4.23
CA GLY A 220 14.90 -20.93 3.74
C GLY A 220 16.03 -20.04 4.25
N ASN A 221 16.64 -20.38 5.40
CA ASN A 221 17.79 -19.64 5.93
C ASN A 221 19.10 -19.99 5.19
N ARG A 222 19.12 -21.05 4.37
CA ARG A 222 20.28 -21.48 3.57
C ARG A 222 20.35 -20.86 2.17
N LEU A 223 19.32 -20.09 1.78
CA LEU A 223 19.23 -19.46 0.47
C LEU A 223 19.81 -18.02 0.45
N GLY A 224 20.38 -17.58 1.57
CA GLY A 224 20.95 -16.25 1.79
C GLY A 224 22.47 -16.21 1.71
#